data_AF-A0A357LFA9-F1
#
_entry.id   AF-A0A357LFA9-F1
#
_cell.length_a   1.000
_cell.length_b   1.000
_cell.length_c   1.000
_cell.angle_alpha   90.00
_cell.angle_beta   90.00
_cell.angle_gamma   90.00
#
_symmetry.space_group_name_H-M   'P 1'
#
loop_
_entity.id
_entity.type
_entity.pdbx_description
1 polymer ?
#
loop_
_entity_poly.entity_id
_entity_poly.type
_entity_poly.pdbx_seq_one_letter_code
_entity_poly.pdbx_strand_id
1 'polypeptide(L)' 'GAWALYRPGRACPADADLARACKDADRWNRRLLTVALAIWGVSFFTAYLLTPLAFRLGFF' A
#
# COMPACT_ATOMS: atom_id res chain seq x y z
N GLY A 1 -2.84 8.17 7.00
CA GLY A 1 -3.56 7.93 5.72
C GLY A 1 -2.64 8.18 4.54
N ALA A 2 -2.93 7.60 3.37
CA ALA A 2 -2.08 7.65 2.17
C ALA A 2 -1.72 9.07 1.70
N TRP A 3 -2.56 10.07 1.98
CA TRP A 3 -2.27 11.49 1.70
C TRP A 3 -0.96 12.01 2.33
N ALA A 4 -0.60 11.52 3.52
CA ALA A 4 0.68 11.86 4.15
C ALA A 4 1.89 11.38 3.30
N LEU A 5 1.67 10.36 2.46
CA LEU A 5 2.69 9.81 1.56
C LEU A 5 2.87 10.59 0.25
N TYR A 6 1.82 11.22 -0.25
CA TYR A 6 1.83 11.88 -1.57
C TYR A 6 1.66 13.40 -1.51
N ARG A 7 1.58 14.00 -0.32
CA ARG A 7 1.43 15.46 -0.18
C ARG A 7 2.55 16.21 -0.91
N PRO A 8 2.20 17.24 -1.72
CA PRO A 8 3.19 18.13 -2.30
C PRO A 8 3.90 18.96 -1.21
N GLY A 9 5.14 19.36 -1.47
CA GLY A 9 5.94 20.18 -0.54
C GLY A 9 6.60 19.40 0.60
N ARG A 10 6.77 18.09 0.48
CA ARG A 10 7.54 17.34 1.48
C ARG A 10 9.04 17.61 1.30
N ALA A 11 9.65 18.31 2.26
CA ALA A 11 11.08 18.56 2.31
C ALA A 11 11.71 17.73 3.43
N CYS A 12 12.82 17.04 3.13
CA CYS A 12 13.65 16.47 4.18
C CYS A 12 14.47 17.59 4.85
N PRO A 13 14.81 17.44 6.15
CA PRO A 13 15.61 18.43 6.87
C PRO A 13 16.99 18.63 6.22
N ALA A 14 17.62 19.79 6.49
CA ALA A 14 18.93 20.16 5.92
C ALA A 14 20.11 19.33 6.48
N ASP A 15 19.92 18.72 7.64
CA ASP A 15 20.89 17.82 8.26
C ASP A 15 21.06 16.53 7.43
N ALA A 16 22.30 16.18 7.10
CA ALA A 16 22.63 15.13 6.15
C ALA A 16 22.21 13.72 6.63
N ASP A 17 22.33 13.44 7.93
CA ASP A 17 22.01 12.14 8.49
C ASP A 17 20.50 11.96 8.59
N LEU A 18 19.79 13.01 9.03
CA LEU A 18 18.33 13.01 9.04
C LEU A 18 17.72 12.98 7.63
N ALA A 19 18.38 13.61 6.64
CA ALA A 19 17.94 13.57 5.25
C ALA A 19 18.03 12.18 4.63
N ARG A 20 19.05 11.38 4.97
CA ARG A 20 19.15 9.98 4.55
C ARG A 20 18.02 9.13 5.14
N ALA A 21 17.84 9.21 6.46
CA ALA A 21 16.77 8.48 7.14
C ALA A 21 15.38 8.85 6.59
N CYS A 22 15.14 10.13 6.31
CA CYS A 22 13.90 10.62 5.69
C CYS A 22 13.64 10.00 4.31
N LYS A 23 14.67 9.92 3.45
CA LYS A 23 14.54 9.33 2.11
C LYS A 23 14.29 7.82 2.16
N ASP A 24 14.97 7.12 3.06
CA ASP A 24 14.80 5.69 3.23
C ASP A 24 13.41 5.36 3.79
N ALA A 25 12.94 6.14 4.77
CA ALA A 25 11.60 6.02 5.32
C ALA A 25 10.52 6.29 4.27
N ASP A 26 10.67 7.29 3.38
CA ASP A 26 9.70 7.50 2.30
C ASP A 26 9.63 6.32 1.34
N ARG A 27 10.79 5.77 0.94
CA ARG A 27 10.86 4.61 0.06
C ARG A 27 10.16 3.40 0.67
N TRP A 28 10.41 3.13 1.95
CA TRP A 28 9.76 2.03 2.67
C TRP A 28 8.28 2.25 2.88
N ASN A 29 7.85 3.46 3.24
CA ASN A 29 6.44 3.77 3.40
C ASN A 29 5.64 3.56 2.11
N ARG A 30 6.19 3.98 0.96
CA ARG A 30 5.55 3.73 -0.34
C ARG A 30 5.45 2.23 -0.64
N ARG A 31 6.51 1.46 -0.37
CA ARG A 31 6.48 -0.01 -0.52
C ARG A 31 5.41 -0.66 0.35
N LEU A 32 5.34 -0.29 1.63
CA LEU A 32 4.36 -0.82 2.57
C LEU A 32 2.93 -0.46 2.16
N LEU A 33 2.69 0.77 1.69
CA LEU A 33 1.39 1.17 1.18
C LEU A 33 0.99 0.33 -0.04
N THR A 34 1.91 0.12 -0.98
CA THR A 34 1.66 -0.73 -2.15
C THR A 34 1.34 -2.17 -1.75
N VAL A 35 2.09 -2.76 -0.81
CA VAL A 35 1.83 -4.11 -0.31
C VAL A 35 0.47 -4.19 0.38
N ALA A 36 0.13 -3.20 1.21
CA ALA A 36 -1.16 -3.15 1.88
C ALA A 36 -2.32 -3.07 0.87
N LEU A 37 -2.20 -2.23 -0.16
CA LEU A 37 -3.18 -2.14 -1.25
C LEU A 37 -3.32 -3.46 -2.00
N ALA A 38 -2.21 -4.16 -2.26
CA ALA A 38 -2.24 -5.46 -2.93
C ALA A 38 -2.97 -6.51 -2.08
N ILE A 39 -2.66 -6.61 -0.78
CA ILE A 39 -3.33 -7.53 0.14
C ILE A 39 -4.83 -7.23 0.21
N TRP A 40 -5.20 -5.97 0.38
CA TRP A 40 -6.60 -5.56 0.40
C TRP A 40 -7.31 -5.86 -0.92
N GLY A 41 -6.65 -5.62 -2.05
CA GLY A 41 -7.15 -5.94 -3.37
C GLY A 41 -7.42 -7.44 -3.51
N VAL A 42 -6.44 -8.29 -3.20
CA VAL A 42 -6.59 -9.76 -3.26
C VAL A 42 -7.74 -10.23 -2.36
N SER A 43 -7.81 -9.75 -1.11
CA SER A 43 -8.90 -10.11 -0.21
C SER A 43 -10.27 -9.70 -0.76
N PHE A 44 -10.37 -8.52 -1.35
CA PHE A 44 -11.60 -8.05 -2.01
C PHE A 44 -11.98 -8.96 -3.19
N PHE A 45 -11.04 -9.27 -4.08
CA PHE A 45 -11.29 -10.15 -5.22
C PHE A 45 -11.74 -11.54 -4.78
N THR A 46 -11.08 -12.11 -3.79
CA THR A 46 -11.45 -13.43 -3.27
C THR A 46 -12.86 -13.41 -2.68
N ALA A 47 -13.16 -12.46 -1.79
CA ALA A 47 -14.44 -12.42 -1.09
C ALA A 47 -15.64 -12.07 -1.99
N TYR A 48 -15.48 -11.12 -2.91
CA TYR A 48 -16.61 -10.57 -3.68
C TYR A 48 -16.70 -11.07 -5.12
N LEU A 49 -15.61 -11.55 -5.71
CA LEU A 49 -15.64 -12.09 -7.08
C LEU A 49 -15.51 -13.60 -7.07
N LEU A 50 -14.48 -14.13 -6.42
CA LEU A 50 -14.16 -15.55 -6.50
C LEU A 50 -15.16 -16.42 -5.74
N THR A 51 -15.52 -16.06 -4.49
CA THR A 51 -16.50 -16.82 -3.69
C THR A 51 -17.86 -16.99 -4.39
N PRO A 52 -18.54 -15.93 -4.87
CA PRO A 52 -19.83 -16.11 -5.55
C PRO A 52 -19.70 -16.81 -6.91
N LEU A 53 -18.60 -16.64 -7.63
CA LEU A 53 -18.35 -17.39 -8.87
C LEU A 53 -18.17 -18.88 -8.58
N ALA A 54 -17.37 -19.24 -7.58
CA ALA A 54 -17.14 -20.61 -7.20
C ALA A 54 -18.42 -21.30 -6.72
N PHE A 55 -19.25 -20.60 -5.94
CA PHE A 55 -20.59 -21.10 -5.56
C PHE A 55 -21.48 -21.34 -6.79
N ARG A 56 -21.53 -20.40 -7.76
CA ARG A 56 -22.32 -20.59 -8.99
C ARG A 56 -21.82 -21.72 -9.88
N LEU A 57 -20.52 -21.99 -9.88
CA LEU A 57 -19.89 -23.04 -10.67
C LEU A 57 -19.93 -24.41 -9.97
N GLY A 58 -20.51 -24.51 -8.77
CA GLY A 58 -20.62 -25.76 -8.01
C GLY A 58 -19.30 -26.26 -7.43
N PHE A 59 -18.33 -25.36 -7.22
CA PHE A 59 -17.06 -25.68 -6.56
C PHE A 59 -17.18 -25.78 -5.02
N PHE A 60 -18.27 -25.25 -4.45
CA PHE A 60 -18.59 -25.26 -3.01
C PHE A 60 -20.03 -25.73 -2.79
#